data_AF-A0A1A8E886-F1
#
_entry.id   AF-A0A1A8E886-F1
#
_cell.length_a   1.000
_cell.length_b   1.000
_cell.length_c   1.000
_cell.angle_alpha   90.00
_cell.angle_beta   90.00
_cell.angle_gamma   90.00
#
_symmetry.space_group_name_H-M   'P 1'
#
loop_
_entity.id
_entity.type
_entity.pdbx_description
1 polymer ?
#
loop_
_entity_poly.entity_id
_entity_poly.type
_entity_poly.pdbx_seq_one_letter_code
_entity_poly.pdbx_strand_id
1 'polypeptide(L)'
;CSQPSAVMLFPGCLWVCLVLIWIGSCGSHSLFTCEPITLRMCQGLSYNSTFMPNVLNHYDQQTAALAMEPFHPMVNLRCSPELRMFLCALYAPVCMEYGRVTLPCRRLCLQARSDCYKLMEMFGVVWPEEMNCDRF
;
A
#
# COMPACT_ATOMS: atom_id res chain seq x y z
N CYS A 1 25.67 19.20 -23.79
CA CYS A 1 25.96 20.39 -24.62
C CYS A 1 25.93 21.64 -23.74
N SER A 2 27.11 22.24 -23.60
CA SER A 2 27.43 23.61 -23.20
C SER A 2 26.74 24.21 -21.96
N GLN A 3 27.42 24.12 -20.81
CA GLN A 3 27.52 25.22 -19.85
C GLN A 3 28.99 25.43 -19.45
N PRO A 4 29.40 26.67 -19.14
CA PRO A 4 30.79 27.09 -19.19
C PRO A 4 31.56 26.73 -17.91
N SER A 5 32.86 26.51 -18.09
CA SER A 5 33.86 26.31 -17.05
C SER A 5 33.97 27.56 -16.17
N ALA A 6 33.34 27.54 -15.00
CA ALA A 6 33.60 28.50 -13.94
C ALA A 6 34.54 27.87 -12.92
N VAL A 7 35.72 28.47 -12.78
CA VAL A 7 36.81 28.10 -11.87
C VAL A 7 36.28 28.07 -10.43
N MET A 8 36.37 26.91 -9.79
CA MET A 8 36.09 26.73 -8.35
C MET A 8 37.14 27.47 -7.51
N LEU A 9 36.88 28.74 -7.20
CA LEU A 9 37.56 29.45 -6.13
C LEU A 9 36.83 29.14 -4.82
N PHE A 10 37.43 28.27 -4.01
CA PHE A 10 36.94 27.87 -2.69
C PHE A 10 36.73 29.09 -1.77
N PRO A 11 35.51 29.34 -1.25
CA PRO A 11 35.33 30.26 -0.13
C PRO A 11 35.08 29.44 1.14
N GLY A 12 36.07 29.42 2.03
CA GLY A 12 36.03 29.20 3.49
C GLY A 12 35.08 28.17 4.12
N CYS A 13 35.50 27.54 5.22
CA CYS A 13 34.64 26.69 6.07
C CYS A 13 33.31 27.36 6.48
N LEU A 14 33.22 28.70 6.46
CA LEU A 14 32.00 29.48 6.70
C LEU A 14 30.93 29.31 5.60
N TRP A 15 31.30 29.05 4.34
CA TRP A 15 30.32 28.88 3.26
C TRP A 15 29.70 27.48 3.26
N VAL A 16 30.44 26.48 3.76
CA VAL A 16 29.95 25.10 3.94
C VAL A 16 28.75 25.07 4.91
N CYS A 17 28.78 25.88 5.98
CA CYS A 17 27.67 25.95 6.93
C CYS A 17 26.38 26.52 6.32
N LEU A 18 26.48 27.45 5.36
CA LEU A 18 25.30 28.05 4.71
C LEU A 18 24.66 27.09 3.68
N VAL A 19 25.45 26.20 3.07
CA VAL A 19 24.94 25.17 2.15
C VAL A 19 24.26 24.02 2.90
N LEU A 20 24.69 23.70 4.13
CA LEU A 20 24.05 22.66 4.96
C LEU A 20 22.64 23.03 5.43
N ILE A 21 22.33 24.32 5.54
CA ILE A 21 20.96 24.78 5.87
C ILE A 21 19.99 24.50 4.72
N TRP A 22 20.49 24.33 3.48
CA TRP A 22 19.69 23.97 2.30
C TRP A 22 19.53 22.46 2.06
N ILE A 23 20.23 21.59 2.81
CA ILE A 23 20.24 20.13 2.59
C ILE A 23 19.30 19.38 3.57
N GLY A 24 18.44 20.10 4.31
CA GLY A 24 17.80 19.52 5.50
C GLY A 24 16.29 19.70 5.64
N SER A 25 15.51 19.81 4.57
CA SER A 25 14.06 19.58 4.69
C SER A 25 13.75 18.11 4.45
N CYS A 26 14.09 17.24 5.42
CA CYS A 26 13.35 16.00 5.56
C CYS A 26 11.98 16.40 6.12
N GLY A 27 11.05 16.71 5.22
CA GLY A 27 9.66 16.91 5.57
C GLY A 27 9.08 15.58 6.03
N SER A 28 9.36 15.16 7.26
CA SER A 28 8.65 14.09 7.93
C SER A 28 7.31 14.61 8.42
N HIS A 29 6.43 14.98 7.48
CA HIS A 29 5.01 15.03 7.76
C HIS A 29 4.46 13.64 7.45
N SER A 30 4.44 12.75 8.45
CA SER A 30 3.52 11.60 8.41
C SER A 30 2.11 12.15 8.65
N LEU A 31 1.57 12.81 7.64
CA LEU A 31 0.16 13.16 7.61
C LEU A 31 -0.55 11.89 7.16
N PHE A 32 -1.13 11.17 8.12
CA PHE A 32 -2.06 10.08 7.83
C PHE A 32 -3.25 10.66 7.05
N THR A 33 -3.16 10.63 5.72
CA THR A 33 -4.11 11.27 4.80
C THR A 33 -4.60 10.30 3.76
N CYS A 34 -5.76 10.59 3.17
CA CYS A 34 -6.23 9.88 1.99
C CYS A 34 -5.27 10.10 0.83
N GLU A 35 -4.89 9.02 0.16
CA GLU A 35 -4.09 9.07 -1.06
C GLU A 35 -4.78 8.30 -2.21
N PRO A 36 -4.53 8.66 -3.48
CA PRO A 36 -5.07 7.92 -4.62
C PRO A 36 -4.58 6.46 -4.65
N ILE A 37 -5.43 5.53 -5.07
CA ILE A 37 -5.06 4.12 -5.18
C ILE A 37 -4.10 3.91 -6.36
N THR A 38 -2.90 3.42 -6.05
CA THR A 38 -1.87 3.01 -7.02
C THR A 38 -1.75 1.49 -7.14
N LEU A 39 -2.30 0.72 -6.18
CA LEU A 39 -2.37 -0.75 -6.26
C LEU A 39 -3.19 -1.19 -7.47
N ARG A 40 -2.51 -1.76 -8.48
CA ARG A 40 -3.17 -2.20 -9.73
C ARG A 40 -4.33 -3.17 -9.51
N MET A 41 -4.24 -4.06 -8.53
CA MET A 41 -5.32 -5.00 -8.20
C MET A 41 -6.59 -4.30 -7.68
N CYS A 42 -6.46 -3.10 -7.11
CA CYS A 42 -7.55 -2.36 -6.48
C CYS A 42 -8.04 -1.16 -7.30
N GLN A 43 -7.52 -0.97 -8.52
CA GLN A 43 -8.00 0.07 -9.44
C GLN A 43 -9.34 -0.30 -10.08
N GLY A 44 -10.26 0.67 -10.22
CA GLY A 44 -11.58 0.44 -10.83
C GLY A 44 -12.61 -0.20 -9.89
N LEU A 45 -12.38 -0.13 -8.57
CA LEU A 45 -13.41 -0.36 -7.56
C LEU A 45 -14.37 0.86 -7.48
N SER A 46 -15.38 0.79 -6.60
CA SER A 46 -16.32 1.90 -6.37
C SER A 46 -15.69 3.12 -5.69
N TYR A 47 -14.41 3.05 -5.30
CA TYR A 47 -13.66 4.08 -4.62
C TYR A 47 -12.25 4.19 -5.20
N ASN A 48 -11.69 5.40 -5.17
CA ASN A 48 -10.41 5.73 -5.81
C ASN A 48 -9.32 6.22 -4.85
N SER A 49 -9.63 6.31 -3.56
CA SER A 49 -8.70 6.78 -2.52
C SER A 49 -8.66 5.82 -1.35
N THR A 50 -7.46 5.57 -0.85
CA THR A 50 -7.16 4.71 0.30
C THR A 50 -6.57 5.53 1.43
N PHE A 51 -6.69 5.02 2.65
CA PHE A 51 -5.97 5.54 3.81
C PHE A 51 -4.75 4.66 4.11
N MET A 52 -3.64 5.28 4.52
CA MET A 52 -2.46 4.59 5.05
C MET A 52 -2.16 5.07 6.48
N PRO A 53 -1.72 4.19 7.40
CA PRO A 53 -1.49 2.75 7.20
C PRO A 53 -2.78 1.96 7.00
N ASN A 54 -2.70 0.88 6.23
CA ASN A 54 -3.85 -0.02 6.04
C ASN A 54 -4.07 -0.91 7.28
N VAL A 55 -5.12 -1.76 7.26
CA VAL A 55 -5.48 -2.60 8.43
C VAL A 55 -4.46 -3.70 8.73
N LEU A 56 -3.51 -3.94 7.81
CA LEU A 56 -2.38 -4.85 7.97
C LEU A 56 -1.09 -4.11 8.38
N ASN A 57 -1.19 -2.83 8.74
CA ASN A 57 -0.08 -1.96 9.15
C ASN A 57 1.00 -1.72 8.09
N HIS A 58 0.67 -1.84 6.80
CA HIS A 58 1.55 -1.31 5.76
C HIS A 58 1.41 0.21 5.70
N TYR A 59 2.53 0.93 5.77
CA TYR A 59 2.56 2.40 5.80
C TYR A 59 2.54 3.03 4.41
N ASP A 60 2.73 2.24 3.36
CA ASP A 60 2.75 2.69 1.97
C ASP A 60 2.17 1.63 1.03
N GLN A 61 1.68 2.10 -0.11
CA GLN A 61 1.06 1.26 -1.13
C GLN A 61 2.04 0.30 -1.84
N GLN A 62 3.34 0.61 -1.90
CA GLN A 62 4.32 -0.25 -2.53
C GLN A 62 4.55 -1.51 -1.69
N THR A 63 4.69 -1.36 -0.37
CA THR A 63 4.80 -2.47 0.58
C THR A 63 3.53 -3.32 0.57
N ALA A 64 2.35 -2.68 0.56
CA ALA A 64 1.07 -3.39 0.46
C ALA A 64 0.95 -4.19 -0.86
N ALA A 65 1.44 -3.65 -1.98
CA ALA A 65 1.44 -4.33 -3.27
C ALA A 65 2.33 -5.59 -3.27
N LEU A 66 3.54 -5.51 -2.71
CA LEU A 66 4.45 -6.65 -2.57
C LEU A 66 3.83 -7.76 -1.70
N ALA A 67 3.23 -7.39 -0.57
CA ALA A 67 2.56 -8.33 0.32
C ALA A 67 1.30 -8.97 -0.32
N MET A 68 0.76 -8.38 -1.38
CA MET A 68 -0.37 -8.91 -2.16
C MET A 68 0.07 -9.79 -3.35
N GLU A 69 1.35 -9.79 -3.72
CA GLU A 69 1.87 -10.58 -4.85
C GLU A 69 1.44 -12.05 -4.86
N PRO A 70 1.53 -12.79 -3.74
CA PRO A 70 1.14 -14.20 -3.70
C PRO A 70 -0.32 -14.47 -4.11
N PHE A 71 -1.22 -13.49 -3.96
CA PHE A 71 -2.65 -13.63 -4.26
C PHE A 71 -3.01 -13.37 -5.73
N HIS A 72 -2.09 -12.87 -6.55
CA HIS A 72 -2.37 -12.56 -7.96
C HIS A 72 -2.89 -13.75 -8.78
N PRO A 73 -2.35 -14.98 -8.66
CA PRO A 73 -2.86 -16.14 -9.39
C PRO A 73 -4.34 -16.42 -9.08
N MET A 74 -4.74 -16.32 -7.81
CA MET A 74 -6.12 -16.57 -7.39
C MET A 74 -7.10 -15.55 -7.95
N VAL A 75 -6.72 -14.26 -7.94
CA VAL A 75 -7.54 -13.18 -8.50
C VAL A 75 -7.64 -13.30 -10.02
N ASN A 76 -6.54 -13.63 -10.70
CA ASN A 76 -6.51 -13.79 -12.16
C ASN A 76 -7.32 -15.01 -12.64
N LEU A 77 -7.26 -16.11 -11.88
CA LEU A 77 -8.05 -17.32 -12.14
C LEU A 77 -9.49 -17.22 -11.65
N ARG A 78 -9.84 -16.16 -10.92
CA ARG A 78 -11.19 -15.83 -10.46
C ARG A 78 -11.85 -16.97 -9.69
N CYS A 79 -11.13 -17.58 -8.75
CA CYS A 79 -11.69 -18.63 -7.88
C CYS A 79 -12.92 -18.16 -7.09
N SER A 80 -13.00 -16.86 -6.76
CA SER A 80 -14.13 -16.23 -6.08
C SER A 80 -14.34 -14.80 -6.61
N PRO A 81 -15.58 -14.37 -6.89
CA PRO A 81 -15.84 -12.97 -7.21
C PRO A 81 -15.58 -12.03 -6.01
N GLU A 82 -15.61 -12.55 -4.78
CA GLU A 82 -15.41 -11.78 -3.55
C GLU A 82 -13.94 -11.55 -3.19
N LEU A 83 -13.02 -12.41 -3.63
CA LEU A 83 -11.62 -12.39 -3.19
C LEU A 83 -10.95 -11.03 -3.44
N ARG A 84 -11.12 -10.48 -4.65
CA ARG A 84 -10.52 -9.19 -5.00
C ARG A 84 -11.02 -8.07 -4.09
N MET A 85 -12.33 -8.03 -3.83
CA MET A 85 -12.94 -7.02 -2.95
C MET A 85 -12.47 -7.19 -1.51
N PHE A 86 -12.38 -8.43 -1.03
CA PHE A 86 -11.87 -8.76 0.30
C PHE A 86 -10.41 -8.30 0.48
N LEU A 87 -9.52 -8.65 -0.45
CA LEU A 87 -8.11 -8.24 -0.41
C LEU A 87 -8.00 -6.70 -0.42
N CYS A 88 -8.71 -6.02 -1.31
CA CYS A 88 -8.65 -4.57 -1.37
C CYS A 88 -9.22 -3.89 -0.11
N ALA A 89 -10.23 -4.46 0.55
CA ALA A 89 -10.71 -3.96 1.83
C ALA A 89 -9.64 -4.02 2.95
N LEU A 90 -8.66 -4.93 2.83
CA LEU A 90 -7.55 -5.03 3.80
C LEU A 90 -6.33 -4.20 3.39
N TYR A 91 -5.90 -4.30 2.14
CA TYR A 91 -4.65 -3.69 1.68
C TYR A 91 -4.79 -2.24 1.19
N ALA A 92 -5.97 -1.86 0.71
CA ALA A 92 -6.29 -0.52 0.24
C ALA A 92 -7.69 -0.12 0.71
N PRO A 93 -7.92 0.00 2.04
CA PRO A 93 -9.23 0.28 2.61
C PRO A 93 -9.75 1.65 2.15
N VAL A 94 -11.07 1.79 2.05
CA VAL A 94 -11.69 3.06 1.65
C VAL A 94 -11.28 4.16 2.61
N CYS A 95 -10.88 5.32 2.07
CA CYS A 95 -10.61 6.47 2.92
C CYS A 95 -11.92 7.14 3.38
N MET A 96 -12.08 7.32 4.70
CA MET A 96 -13.17 8.11 5.28
C MET A 96 -12.66 9.46 5.83
N GLU A 97 -13.53 10.46 5.92
CA GLU A 97 -13.19 11.86 6.28
C GLU A 97 -12.39 12.04 7.59
N TYR A 98 -12.41 11.05 8.49
CA TYR A 98 -11.76 11.12 9.81
C TYR A 98 -10.56 10.18 9.96
N GLY A 99 -9.97 9.69 8.87
CA GLY A 99 -8.87 8.71 8.92
C GLY A 99 -9.27 7.36 9.53
N ARG A 100 -10.58 7.09 9.58
CA ARG A 100 -11.11 5.80 9.98
C ARG A 100 -11.11 4.87 8.77
N VAL A 101 -10.79 3.61 9.00
CA VAL A 101 -10.87 2.53 8.00
C VAL A 101 -11.99 1.57 8.37
N THR A 102 -12.70 1.05 7.38
CA THR A 102 -13.71 0.00 7.57
C THR A 102 -13.09 -1.37 7.46
N LEU A 103 -13.50 -2.29 8.35
CA LEU A 103 -13.16 -3.71 8.22
C LEU A 103 -14.14 -4.40 7.26
N PRO A 104 -13.71 -5.44 6.52
CA PRO A 104 -14.61 -6.25 5.72
C PRO A 104 -15.60 -7.01 6.62
N CYS A 105 -16.76 -7.40 6.09
CA CYS A 105 -17.68 -8.26 6.82
C CYS A 105 -17.15 -9.69 6.91
N ARG A 106 -17.33 -10.37 8.05
CA ARG A 106 -17.01 -11.80 8.23
C ARG A 106 -17.48 -12.71 7.09
N ARG A 107 -18.72 -12.54 6.61
CA ARG A 107 -19.28 -13.34 5.52
C ARG A 107 -18.46 -13.23 4.23
N LEU A 108 -17.97 -12.03 3.90
CA LEU A 108 -17.13 -11.78 2.73
C LEU A 108 -15.80 -12.55 2.85
N CYS A 109 -15.17 -12.51 4.03
CA CYS A 109 -13.95 -13.27 4.31
C CYS A 109 -14.17 -14.78 4.16
N LEU A 110 -15.22 -15.32 4.79
CA LEU A 110 -15.52 -16.75 4.76
C LEU A 110 -15.74 -17.26 3.34
N GLN A 111 -16.46 -16.49 2.51
CA GLN A 111 -16.73 -16.83 1.13
C GLN A 111 -15.46 -16.80 0.28
N ALA A 112 -14.70 -15.69 0.33
CA ALA A 112 -13.43 -15.56 -0.39
C ALA A 112 -12.43 -16.67 -0.03
N ARG A 113 -12.31 -16.99 1.27
CA ARG A 113 -11.44 -18.07 1.75
C ARG A 113 -11.90 -19.44 1.25
N SER A 114 -13.18 -19.77 1.44
CA SER A 114 -13.73 -21.08 1.09
C SER A 114 -13.59 -21.38 -0.40
N ASP A 115 -13.94 -20.42 -1.25
CA ASP A 115 -13.93 -20.57 -2.70
C ASP A 115 -12.50 -20.74 -3.26
N CYS A 116 -11.52 -20.04 -2.67
CA CYS A 116 -10.15 -20.03 -3.16
C CYS A 116 -9.20 -21.02 -2.43
N TYR A 117 -9.66 -21.68 -1.36
CA TYR A 117 -8.82 -22.53 -0.51
C TYR A 117 -8.05 -23.61 -1.29
N LYS A 118 -8.71 -24.34 -2.19
CA LYS A 118 -8.05 -25.38 -3.00
C LYS A 118 -6.98 -24.81 -3.94
N LEU A 119 -7.23 -23.62 -4.49
CA LEU A 119 -6.28 -22.95 -5.37
C LEU A 119 -5.06 -22.45 -4.60
N MET A 120 -5.28 -21.92 -3.40
CA MET A 120 -4.22 -21.54 -2.47
C MET A 120 -3.31 -22.72 -2.12
N GLU A 121 -3.89 -23.87 -1.79
CA GLU A 121 -3.14 -25.11 -1.51
C GLU A 121 -2.26 -25.52 -2.71
N MET A 122 -2.81 -25.51 -3.93
CA MET A 122 -2.06 -25.86 -5.15
C MET A 122 -0.87 -24.93 -5.41
N PHE A 123 -0.99 -23.64 -5.08
CA PHE A 123 0.11 -22.67 -5.23
C PHE A 123 1.00 -22.55 -3.98
N GLY A 124 0.72 -23.31 -2.92
CA GLY A 124 1.48 -23.23 -1.66
C GLY A 124 1.29 -21.91 -0.90
N VAL A 125 0.19 -21.20 -1.14
CA VAL A 125 -0.13 -19.95 -0.44
C VAL A 125 -0.95 -20.27 0.81
N VAL A 126 -0.48 -19.81 1.96
CA VAL A 126 -1.18 -19.98 3.24
C VAL A 126 -2.14 -18.80 3.45
N TRP A 127 -3.30 -19.07 4.06
CA TRP A 127 -4.19 -17.99 4.52
C TRP A 127 -3.58 -17.31 5.76
N PRO A 128 -3.19 -16.02 5.69
CA PRO A 128 -2.49 -15.37 6.79
C PRO A 128 -3.38 -15.25 8.04
N GLU A 129 -2.78 -15.33 9.22
CA GLU A 129 -3.51 -15.20 10.49
C GLU A 129 -4.12 -13.80 10.62
N GLU A 130 -3.48 -12.79 10.03
CA GLU A 130 -3.99 -11.43 10.02
C GLU A 130 -5.33 -11.33 9.29
N MET A 131 -5.57 -12.24 8.34
CA MET A 131 -6.80 -12.35 7.55
C MET A 131 -7.78 -13.38 8.11
N ASN A 132 -7.56 -13.92 9.31
CA ASN A 132 -8.47 -14.88 9.92
C ASN A 132 -9.88 -14.28 10.04
N CYS A 133 -10.88 -14.98 9.53
CA CYS A 133 -12.25 -14.48 9.45
C CYS A 133 -12.93 -14.26 10.80
N ASP A 134 -12.38 -14.79 11.90
CA ASP A 134 -12.87 -14.51 13.25
C ASP A 134 -12.47 -13.11 13.76
N ARG A 135 -11.58 -12.41 13.04
CA ARG A 135 -11.15 -11.03 13.35
C ARG A 135 -12.07 -9.96 12.75
N PHE A 136 -13.09 -10.36 11.99
CA PHE A 136 -13.99 -9.49 11.22
C PHE A 136 -15.47 -9.75 11.56
#